data_AF-A0A953Q760-F1
#
_entry.id   AF-A0A953Q760-F1
#
_cell.length_a   1.000
_cell.length_b   1.000
_cell.length_c   1.000
_cell.angle_alpha   90.00
_cell.angle_beta   90.00
_cell.angle_gamma   90.00
#
_symmetry.space_group_name_H-M   'P 1'
#
loop_
_entity.id
_entity.type
_entity.pdbx_description
1 polymer ?
#
loop_
_entity_poly.entity_id
_entity_poly.type
_entity_poly.pdbx_seq_one_letter_code
_entity_poly.pdbx_strand_id
1 'polypeptide(L)'
;MSTRIKATAVGSYPVPLWLVGNTSRLVLRDAVMAVLKTQELAGLDVVTDGELMRFDPSHPETNGMVDYFASRMDGIRQHFSLSDFDRFRSDRASGYRLLTAGMVVGKIQDGTLNLPRDYELVSPLTKLPLKFTCTGPHMLARVLTNCFYKNVADLAMDIAVVLRRQLELIEADIIQLDEA
;
A
#
# COMPACT_ATOMS: atom_id res chain seq x y z
N MET A 1 -21.73 -26.10 -9.01
CA MET A 1 -21.76 -25.50 -10.36
C MET A 1 -20.76 -24.35 -10.35
N SER A 2 -19.79 -24.32 -11.26
CA SER A 2 -18.93 -23.14 -11.40
C SER A 2 -19.78 -21.99 -11.94
N THR A 3 -19.88 -20.91 -11.17
CA THR A 3 -20.55 -19.67 -11.58
C THR A 3 -19.76 -19.04 -12.74
N ARG A 4 -20.48 -18.53 -13.74
CA ARG A 4 -19.88 -17.94 -14.95
C ARG A 4 -19.19 -16.59 -14.68
N ILE A 5 -19.57 -15.94 -13.58
CA ILE A 5 -19.03 -14.65 -13.11
C ILE A 5 -18.47 -14.89 -11.72
N LYS A 6 -17.21 -14.51 -11.51
CA LYS A 6 -16.54 -14.58 -10.20
C LYS A 6 -16.72 -13.27 -9.43
N ALA A 7 -17.14 -13.35 -8.17
CA ALA A 7 -17.31 -12.21 -7.27
C ALA A 7 -16.06 -11.98 -6.41
N THR A 8 -15.71 -10.71 -6.19
CA THR A 8 -14.59 -10.28 -5.33
C THR A 8 -14.84 -8.88 -4.77
N ALA A 9 -14.11 -8.50 -3.72
CA ALA A 9 -14.06 -7.12 -3.21
C ALA A 9 -12.98 -6.31 -3.94
N VAL A 10 -13.00 -4.97 -3.83
CA VAL A 10 -11.94 -4.13 -4.42
C VAL A 10 -10.59 -4.39 -3.74
N GLY A 11 -10.53 -4.37 -2.41
CA GLY A 11 -9.30 -4.58 -1.64
C GLY A 11 -9.53 -4.33 -0.16
N SER A 12 -9.58 -3.07 0.24
CA SER A 12 -9.76 -2.66 1.64
C SER A 12 -11.05 -3.18 2.31
N TYR A 13 -10.96 -3.41 3.61
CA TYR A 13 -12.08 -3.76 4.50
C TYR A 13 -12.14 -2.84 5.71
N PRO A 14 -13.31 -2.65 6.35
CA PRO A 14 -13.40 -1.93 7.62
C PRO A 14 -12.47 -2.52 8.67
N VAL A 15 -11.68 -1.65 9.33
CA VAL A 15 -10.73 -2.04 10.37
C VAL A 15 -11.51 -2.54 11.60
N PRO A 16 -11.29 -3.79 12.06
CA PRO A 16 -11.94 -4.28 13.28
C PRO A 16 -11.55 -3.44 14.49
N LEU A 17 -12.52 -3.10 15.35
CA LEU A 17 -12.30 -2.19 16.49
C LEU A 17 -11.20 -2.69 17.45
N TRP A 18 -11.03 -4.01 17.59
CA TRP A 18 -9.99 -4.60 18.44
C TRP A 18 -8.57 -4.50 17.87
N LEU A 19 -8.42 -4.15 16.58
CA LEU A 19 -7.11 -3.86 15.97
C LEU A 19 -6.65 -2.43 16.28
N VAL A 20 -7.60 -1.52 16.54
CA VAL A 20 -7.30 -0.12 16.87
C VAL A 20 -6.61 -0.06 18.23
N GLY A 21 -5.40 0.51 18.29
CA GLY A 21 -4.60 0.61 19.51
C GLY A 21 -3.89 -0.67 19.94
N ASN A 22 -4.03 -1.78 19.21
CA ASN A 22 -3.26 -3.01 19.42
C ASN A 22 -2.90 -3.67 18.09
N THR A 23 -1.85 -3.17 17.46
CA THR A 23 -1.36 -3.63 16.16
C THR A 23 -0.30 -4.72 16.28
N SER A 24 -0.30 -5.48 17.40
CA SER A 24 0.61 -6.61 17.53
C SER A 24 0.40 -7.61 16.38
N ARG A 25 1.48 -8.30 15.98
CA ARG A 25 1.44 -9.24 14.84
C ARG A 25 0.36 -10.31 14.98
N LEU A 26 0.06 -10.75 16.21
CA LEU A 26 -1.00 -11.72 16.49
C LEU A 26 -2.39 -11.12 16.23
N VAL A 27 -2.66 -9.93 16.79
CA VAL A 27 -3.96 -9.26 16.64
C VAL A 27 -4.22 -8.87 15.18
N LEU A 28 -3.18 -8.43 14.46
CA LEU A 28 -3.27 -8.15 13.03
C LEU A 28 -3.61 -9.40 12.22
N ARG A 29 -2.94 -10.53 12.51
CA ARG A 29 -3.24 -11.81 11.88
C ARG A 29 -4.68 -12.26 12.15
N ASP A 30 -5.17 -12.08 13.38
CA ASP A 30 -6.55 -12.42 13.75
C ASP A 30 -7.58 -11.52 13.05
N ALA A 31 -7.27 -10.23 12.90
CA ALA A 31 -8.10 -9.29 12.15
C ALA A 31 -8.18 -9.67 10.66
N VAL A 32 -7.05 -10.02 10.03
CA VAL A 32 -7.03 -10.51 8.63
C VAL A 32 -7.84 -11.79 8.49
N MET A 33 -7.71 -12.75 9.42
CA MET A 33 -8.53 -13.97 9.40
C MET A 33 -10.02 -13.66 9.49
N ALA A 34 -10.43 -12.70 10.32
CA ALA A 34 -11.83 -12.30 10.42
C ALA A 34 -12.35 -11.73 9.08
N VAL A 35 -11.57 -10.86 8.42
CA VAL A 35 -11.91 -10.31 7.10
C VAL A 35 -12.02 -11.39 6.03
N LEU A 36 -11.06 -12.31 5.96
CA LEU A 36 -11.10 -13.44 5.04
C LEU A 36 -12.33 -14.31 5.31
N LYS A 37 -12.60 -14.60 6.58
CA LYS A 37 -13.75 -15.44 6.95
C LYS A 37 -15.08 -14.78 6.59
N THR A 38 -15.19 -13.46 6.75
CA THR A 38 -16.37 -12.72 6.32
C THR A 38 -16.59 -12.85 4.80
N GLN A 39 -15.54 -12.74 4.00
CA GLN A 39 -15.63 -12.89 2.54
C GLN A 39 -16.00 -14.33 2.13
N GLU A 40 -15.42 -15.34 2.80
CA GLU A 40 -15.77 -16.75 2.59
C GLU A 40 -17.25 -17.02 2.90
N LEU A 41 -17.75 -16.51 4.02
CA LEU A 41 -19.16 -16.66 4.42
C LEU A 41 -20.11 -15.90 3.51
N ALA A 42 -19.66 -14.79 2.93
CA ALA A 42 -20.41 -14.05 1.90
C ALA A 42 -20.43 -14.77 0.54
N GLY A 43 -19.62 -15.83 0.36
CA GLY A 43 -19.56 -16.61 -0.87
C GLY A 43 -18.79 -15.92 -1.99
N LEU A 44 -17.79 -15.09 -1.67
CA LEU A 44 -16.89 -14.53 -2.70
C LEU A 44 -16.01 -15.63 -3.31
N ASP A 45 -15.75 -15.52 -4.62
CA ASP A 45 -14.92 -16.48 -5.37
C ASP A 45 -13.42 -16.18 -5.25
N VAL A 46 -13.08 -14.90 -5.03
CA VAL A 46 -11.71 -14.42 -4.84
C VAL A 46 -11.70 -13.47 -3.65
N VAL A 47 -10.84 -13.75 -2.67
CA VAL A 47 -10.75 -12.99 -1.43
C VAL A 47 -9.56 -12.04 -1.41
N THR A 48 -9.59 -11.07 -0.51
CA THR A 48 -8.54 -10.07 -0.28
C THR A 48 -8.17 -10.03 1.19
N ASP A 49 -6.98 -9.55 1.54
CA ASP A 49 -6.52 -9.42 2.92
C ASP A 49 -7.16 -8.23 3.68
N GLY A 50 -7.97 -7.42 2.99
CA GLY A 50 -8.57 -6.22 3.54
C GLY A 50 -7.62 -5.04 3.68
N GLU A 51 -6.38 -5.15 3.18
CA GLU A 51 -5.31 -4.15 3.28
C GLU A 51 -4.96 -3.74 4.73
N LEU A 52 -5.32 -4.58 5.71
CA LEU A 52 -5.13 -4.28 7.13
C LEU A 52 -3.65 -4.17 7.51
N MET A 53 -2.75 -4.80 6.75
CA MET A 53 -1.30 -4.71 6.93
C MET A 53 -0.73 -3.33 6.54
N ARG A 54 -1.47 -2.56 5.73
CA ARG A 54 -0.99 -1.32 5.11
C ARG A 54 -1.48 -0.07 5.82
N PHE A 55 -2.56 -0.19 6.58
CA PHE A 55 -3.10 0.90 7.35
C PHE A 55 -2.47 0.92 8.74
N ASP A 56 -2.10 2.10 9.25
CA ASP A 56 -1.83 2.29 10.67
C ASP A 56 -3.10 2.85 11.33
N PRO A 57 -3.87 2.02 12.06
CA PRO A 57 -5.08 2.48 12.74
C PRO A 57 -4.82 3.54 13.82
N SER A 58 -3.56 3.68 14.26
CA SER A 58 -3.15 4.64 15.29
C SER A 58 -2.94 6.05 14.72
N HIS A 59 -2.84 6.19 13.40
CA HIS A 59 -2.67 7.46 12.71
C HIS A 59 -3.67 7.58 11.55
N PRO A 60 -4.98 7.69 11.84
CA PRO A 60 -6.04 7.61 10.84
C PRO A 60 -6.05 8.76 9.82
N GLU A 61 -5.34 9.86 10.11
CA GLU A 61 -5.12 10.96 9.16
C GLU A 61 -4.08 10.63 8.07
N THR A 62 -3.35 9.51 8.19
CA THR A 62 -2.40 9.03 7.19
C THR A 62 -3.12 8.31 6.06
N ASN A 63 -2.69 8.54 4.82
CA ASN A 63 -3.18 7.78 3.68
C ASN A 63 -2.42 6.45 3.67
N GLY A 64 -2.84 5.51 4.52
CA GLY A 64 -2.11 4.28 4.80
C GLY A 64 -1.67 3.50 3.54
N MET A 65 -2.45 3.55 2.46
CA MET A 65 -2.08 2.93 1.17
C MET A 65 -0.83 3.51 0.52
N VAL A 66 -0.47 4.76 0.80
CA VAL A 66 0.74 5.41 0.27
C VAL A 66 1.85 5.42 1.30
N ASP A 67 1.50 5.80 2.54
CA ASP A 67 2.47 6.00 3.61
C ASP A 67 3.18 4.68 3.95
N TYR A 68 2.50 3.54 3.80
CA TYR A 68 3.10 2.22 3.90
C TYR A 68 4.31 2.02 2.98
N PHE A 69 4.18 2.41 1.71
CA PHE A 69 5.23 2.25 0.71
C PHE A 69 6.29 3.34 0.88
N ALA A 70 5.87 4.59 1.03
CA ALA A 70 6.75 5.75 1.10
C ALA A 70 7.68 5.72 2.33
N SER A 71 7.22 5.17 3.46
CA SER A 71 8.04 5.01 4.67
C SER A 71 9.05 3.86 4.59
N ARG A 72 8.88 2.93 3.65
CA ARG A 72 9.69 1.71 3.56
C ARG A 72 10.68 1.70 2.41
N MET A 73 10.46 2.49 1.36
CA MET A 73 11.43 2.60 0.26
C MET A 73 12.54 3.60 0.58
N ASP A 74 13.76 3.29 0.14
CA ASP A 74 14.90 4.19 0.23
C ASP A 74 14.78 5.35 -0.76
N GLY A 75 15.51 6.43 -0.51
CA GLY A 75 15.46 7.65 -1.32
C GLY A 75 14.28 8.57 -0.99
N ILE A 76 13.37 8.14 -0.11
CA ILE A 76 12.24 8.91 0.39
C ILE A 76 12.51 9.34 1.83
N ARG A 77 12.39 10.64 2.09
CA ARG A 77 12.51 11.24 3.42
C ARG A 77 11.12 11.60 3.95
N GLN A 78 10.78 11.06 5.12
CA GLN A 78 9.51 11.27 5.81
C GLN A 78 9.48 12.51 6.72
N HIS A 79 10.66 13.00 7.15
CA HIS A 79 10.77 14.14 8.06
C HIS A 79 11.01 15.43 7.28
N PHE A 80 10.16 16.42 7.53
CA PHE A 80 10.21 17.73 6.89
C PHE A 80 10.91 18.76 7.79
N SER A 81 11.82 19.55 7.24
CA SER A 81 12.42 20.71 7.92
C SER A 81 11.66 22.00 7.62
N LEU A 82 11.89 23.04 8.41
CA LEU A 82 11.30 24.38 8.16
C LEU A 82 11.63 24.92 6.76
N SER A 83 12.81 24.61 6.23
CA SER A 83 13.20 24.97 4.86
C SER A 83 12.35 24.29 3.77
N ASP A 84 11.78 23.12 4.08
CA ASP A 84 10.91 22.41 3.14
C ASP A 84 9.54 23.11 3.05
N PHE A 85 9.08 23.79 4.11
CA PHE A 85 7.81 24.52 4.13
C PHE A 85 7.74 25.66 3.11
N ASP A 86 8.85 26.36 2.86
CA ASP A 86 8.88 27.43 1.86
C ASP A 86 8.73 26.85 0.44
N ARG A 87 9.31 25.68 0.19
CA ARG A 87 9.08 24.91 -1.05
C ARG A 87 7.65 24.41 -1.18
N PHE A 88 7.07 23.88 -0.10
CA PHE A 88 5.67 23.48 -0.09
C PHE A 88 4.74 24.65 -0.39
N ARG A 89 5.05 25.86 0.08
CA ARG A 89 4.26 27.06 -0.24
C ARG A 89 4.35 27.44 -1.71
N SER A 90 5.52 27.30 -2.36
CA SER A 90 5.63 27.55 -3.80
C SER A 90 4.87 26.51 -4.62
N ASP A 91 4.91 25.24 -4.23
CA ASP A 91 4.17 24.15 -4.90
C ASP A 91 2.65 24.21 -4.62
N ARG A 92 2.25 24.82 -3.50
CA ARG A 92 0.84 25.09 -3.19
C ARG A 92 0.23 26.11 -4.14
N ALA A 93 1.02 27.09 -4.60
CA ALA A 93 0.57 28.09 -5.58
C ALA A 93 0.31 27.45 -6.97
N SER A 94 0.92 26.30 -7.26
CA SER A 94 0.67 25.49 -8.47
C SER A 94 -0.42 24.42 -8.27
N GLY A 95 -1.10 24.38 -7.12
CA GLY A 95 -2.29 23.55 -6.89
C GLY A 95 -2.02 22.15 -6.33
N TYR A 96 -0.78 21.81 -5.96
CA TYR A 96 -0.46 20.53 -5.32
C TYR A 96 -0.83 20.55 -3.82
N ARG A 97 -1.57 19.51 -3.37
CA ARG A 97 -2.12 19.41 -2.01
C ARG A 97 -1.05 19.11 -0.96
N LEU A 98 -1.30 19.61 0.25
CA LEU A 98 -0.49 19.60 1.47
C LEU A 98 -0.17 18.22 2.09
N LEU A 99 -0.67 17.11 1.54
CA LEU A 99 -0.46 15.77 2.10
C LEU A 99 0.51 15.02 1.20
N THR A 100 1.80 15.33 1.34
CA THR A 100 2.82 14.51 0.70
C THR A 100 3.17 13.35 1.62
N ALA A 101 3.21 12.15 1.05
CA ALA A 101 3.63 10.95 1.77
C ALA A 101 5.16 10.87 1.98
N GLY A 102 5.91 11.88 1.52
CA GLY A 102 7.35 11.95 1.67
C GLY A 102 8.03 12.74 0.55
N MET A 103 9.28 13.14 0.79
CA MET A 103 10.11 13.83 -0.20
C MET A 103 11.12 12.88 -0.83
N VAL A 104 11.16 12.83 -2.15
CA VAL A 104 12.17 12.05 -2.88
C VAL A 104 13.45 12.87 -2.96
N VAL A 105 14.45 12.50 -2.17
CA VAL A 105 15.74 13.20 -2.03
C VAL A 105 16.91 12.42 -2.62
N GLY A 106 16.67 11.18 -3.02
CA GLY A 106 17.66 10.29 -3.62
C GLY A 106 17.00 9.32 -4.60
N LYS A 107 17.83 8.47 -5.21
CA LYS A 107 17.34 7.40 -6.07
C LYS A 107 16.49 6.41 -5.26
N ILE A 108 15.32 6.07 -5.78
CA ILE A 108 14.42 5.07 -5.16
C ILE A 108 15.08 3.69 -5.20
N GLN A 109 15.09 3.00 -4.06
CA GLN A 109 15.52 1.61 -3.91
C GLN A 109 14.56 0.88 -2.95
N ASP A 110 14.69 -0.44 -2.86
CA ASP A 110 13.80 -1.32 -2.09
C ASP A 110 13.66 -0.93 -0.61
N GLY A 111 14.73 -0.46 0.03
CA GLY A 111 14.75 -0.14 1.46
C GLY A 111 14.33 -1.32 2.34
N THR A 112 13.31 -1.11 3.16
CA THR A 112 12.69 -2.11 4.05
C THR A 112 11.36 -2.66 3.52
N LEU A 113 10.95 -2.27 2.30
CA LEU A 113 9.71 -2.77 1.70
C LEU A 113 9.82 -4.29 1.49
N ASN A 114 8.80 -5.02 1.94
CA ASN A 114 8.78 -6.47 1.86
C ASN A 114 7.36 -6.99 1.62
N LEU A 115 6.87 -6.79 0.40
CA LEU A 115 5.54 -7.28 -0.02
C LEU A 115 5.43 -8.82 0.01
N PRO A 116 6.49 -9.60 -0.30
CA PRO A 116 6.45 -11.06 -0.14
C PRO A 116 6.14 -11.48 1.29
N ARG A 117 6.69 -10.78 2.29
CA ARG A 117 6.40 -11.06 3.69
C ARG A 117 4.95 -10.78 4.08
N ASP A 118 4.37 -9.73 3.51
CA ASP A 118 2.95 -9.43 3.69
C ASP A 118 2.10 -10.55 3.10
N TYR A 119 2.42 -11.00 1.88
CA TYR A 119 1.74 -12.12 1.25
C TYR A 119 1.87 -13.43 2.05
N GLU A 120 3.08 -13.79 2.51
CA GLU A 120 3.34 -14.99 3.32
C GLU A 120 2.52 -15.04 4.62
N LEU A 121 2.17 -13.87 5.18
CA LEU A 121 1.35 -13.81 6.39
C LEU A 121 -0.10 -14.21 6.12
N VAL A 122 -0.60 -13.88 4.91
CA VAL A 122 -2.02 -14.03 4.54
C VAL A 122 -2.28 -15.32 3.78
N SER A 123 -1.38 -15.75 2.91
CA SER A 123 -1.58 -16.92 2.04
C SER A 123 -1.99 -18.21 2.77
N PRO A 124 -1.50 -18.55 3.98
CA PRO A 124 -1.95 -19.76 4.66
C PRO A 124 -3.30 -19.63 5.37
N LEU A 125 -3.93 -18.44 5.36
CA LEU A 125 -5.15 -18.16 6.13
C LEU A 125 -6.44 -18.52 5.39
N THR A 126 -6.38 -18.77 4.08
CA THR A 126 -7.53 -19.19 3.27
C THR A 126 -7.14 -20.28 2.28
N LYS A 127 -8.15 -20.96 1.73
CA LYS A 127 -8.00 -21.89 0.61
C LYS A 127 -8.63 -21.36 -0.68
N LEU A 128 -9.30 -20.21 -0.62
CA LEU A 128 -9.86 -19.56 -1.80
C LEU A 128 -8.76 -18.79 -2.55
N PRO A 129 -8.94 -18.55 -3.85
CA PRO A 129 -8.04 -17.68 -4.61
C PRO A 129 -7.83 -16.33 -3.92
N LEU A 130 -6.57 -15.96 -3.72
CA LEU A 130 -6.19 -14.73 -3.03
C LEU A 130 -5.78 -13.66 -4.04
N LYS A 131 -6.40 -12.48 -3.93
CA LYS A 131 -6.00 -11.27 -4.64
C LYS A 131 -5.17 -10.37 -3.74
N PHE A 132 -3.91 -10.16 -4.12
CA PHE A 132 -3.00 -9.23 -3.46
C PHE A 132 -3.08 -7.86 -4.14
N THR A 133 -3.55 -6.83 -3.44
CA THR A 133 -3.58 -5.46 -3.99
C THR A 133 -2.19 -4.84 -3.89
N CYS A 134 -1.90 -3.76 -4.58
CA CYS A 134 -0.65 -3.00 -4.47
C CYS A 134 -0.87 -1.63 -5.09
N THR A 135 -0.49 -0.57 -4.37
CA THR A 135 -0.53 0.77 -4.93
C THR A 135 0.43 0.85 -6.12
N GLY A 136 -0.06 1.35 -7.25
CA GLY A 136 0.70 1.43 -8.49
C GLY A 136 1.77 2.53 -8.47
N PRO A 137 2.80 2.41 -9.32
CA PRO A 137 3.93 3.34 -9.35
C PRO A 137 3.53 4.77 -9.72
N HIS A 138 2.53 4.96 -10.59
CA HIS A 138 2.13 6.30 -11.01
C HIS A 138 1.40 7.03 -9.87
N MET A 139 0.49 6.35 -9.17
CA MET A 139 -0.17 6.88 -7.97
C MET A 139 0.86 7.27 -6.91
N LEU A 140 1.81 6.37 -6.58
CA LEU A 140 2.86 6.64 -5.60
C LEU A 140 3.72 7.85 -5.99
N ALA A 141 4.08 8.00 -7.27
CA ALA A 141 4.85 9.15 -7.74
C ALA A 141 4.10 10.48 -7.60
N ARG A 142 2.77 10.50 -7.75
CA ARG A 142 1.95 11.72 -7.68
C ARG A 142 1.79 12.31 -6.28
N VAL A 143 1.91 11.47 -5.26
CA VAL A 143 1.72 11.82 -3.84
C VAL A 143 3.04 12.10 -3.11
N LEU A 144 4.16 11.88 -3.80
CA LEU A 144 5.50 12.21 -3.32
C LEU A 144 5.96 13.56 -3.85
N THR A 145 6.73 14.28 -3.04
CA THR A 145 7.37 15.54 -3.46
C THR A 145 8.70 15.22 -4.13
N ASN A 146 8.77 15.34 -5.46
CA ASN A 146 9.96 15.01 -6.21
C ASN A 146 11.04 16.11 -6.11
N CYS A 147 12.12 15.84 -5.37
CA CYS A 147 13.26 16.76 -5.23
C CYS A 147 14.56 16.23 -5.87
N PHE A 148 14.52 15.07 -6.52
CA PHE A 148 15.70 14.37 -7.05
C PHE A 148 15.64 14.13 -8.56
N TYR A 149 14.50 13.65 -9.07
CA TYR A 149 14.33 13.30 -10.48
C TYR A 149 13.98 14.53 -11.32
N LYS A 150 14.36 14.52 -12.59
CA LYS A 150 14.04 15.59 -13.55
C LYS A 150 12.54 15.76 -13.77
N ASN A 151 11.79 14.65 -13.76
CA ASN A 151 10.35 14.63 -13.96
C ASN A 151 9.71 13.47 -13.18
N VAL A 152 8.38 13.52 -13.04
CA VAL A 152 7.59 12.53 -12.29
C VAL A 152 7.59 11.15 -12.98
N ALA A 153 7.75 11.10 -14.31
CA ALA A 153 7.78 9.83 -15.04
C ALA A 153 9.04 9.01 -14.71
N ASP A 154 10.20 9.65 -14.60
CA ASP A 154 11.45 9.00 -14.20
C ASP A 154 11.34 8.43 -12.77
N LEU A 155 10.71 9.19 -11.85
CA LEU A 155 10.40 8.73 -10.50
C LEU A 155 9.46 7.51 -10.52
N ALA A 156 8.35 7.59 -11.27
CA ALA A 156 7.39 6.49 -11.38
C ALA A 156 8.05 5.21 -11.94
N MET A 157 8.97 5.33 -12.90
CA MET A 157 9.70 4.19 -13.45
C MET A 157 10.62 3.52 -12.43
N ASP A 158 11.35 4.28 -11.62
CA ASP A 158 12.20 3.70 -10.56
C ASP A 158 11.35 3.04 -9.44
N ILE A 159 10.19 3.62 -9.10
CA ILE A 159 9.21 2.95 -8.22
C ILE A 159 8.71 1.65 -8.85
N ALA A 160 8.39 1.65 -10.15
CA ALA A 160 7.93 0.45 -10.85
C ALA A 160 8.97 -0.68 -10.84
N VAL A 161 10.27 -0.34 -10.93
CA VAL A 161 11.36 -1.32 -10.81
C VAL A 161 11.38 -1.96 -9.42
N VAL A 162 11.24 -1.16 -8.35
CA VAL A 162 11.15 -1.69 -6.97
C VAL A 162 9.92 -2.59 -6.84
N LEU A 163 8.73 -2.12 -7.20
CA LEU A 163 7.50 -2.90 -7.09
C LEU A 163 7.57 -4.20 -7.88
N ARG A 164 8.11 -4.18 -9.10
CA ARG A 164 8.29 -5.38 -9.93
C ARG A 164 9.09 -6.45 -9.19
N ARG A 165 10.26 -6.10 -8.63
CA ARG A 165 11.13 -7.05 -7.92
C ARG A 165 10.42 -7.70 -6.73
N GLN A 166 9.59 -6.93 -6.03
CA GLN A 166 8.82 -7.41 -4.88
C GLN A 166 7.67 -8.32 -5.33
N LEU A 167 6.92 -7.92 -6.36
CA LEU A 167 5.74 -8.63 -6.85
C LEU A 167 6.07 -9.92 -7.59
N GLU A 168 7.23 -10.01 -8.26
CA GLU A 168 7.70 -11.24 -8.93
C GLU A 168 7.92 -12.42 -7.96
N LEU A 169 8.03 -12.14 -6.66
CA LEU A 169 8.20 -13.15 -5.61
C LEU A 169 6.87 -13.59 -4.97
N ILE A 170 5.74 -13.01 -5.38
CA ILE A 170 4.43 -13.27 -4.80
C ILE A 170 3.66 -14.29 -5.65
N GLU A 171 3.26 -15.40 -5.03
CA GLU A 171 2.50 -16.49 -5.68
C GLU A 171 0.98 -16.34 -5.51
N ALA A 172 0.46 -15.10 -5.49
CA ALA A 172 -0.98 -14.85 -5.41
C ALA A 172 -1.67 -15.21 -6.74
N ASP A 173 -2.92 -15.67 -6.67
CA ASP A 173 -3.71 -15.97 -7.87
C ASP A 173 -3.93 -14.73 -8.75
N ILE A 174 -4.05 -13.56 -8.11
CA ILE A 174 -4.27 -12.27 -8.77
C ILE A 174 -3.46 -11.19 -8.05
N ILE A 175 -2.73 -10.39 -8.82
CA ILE A 175 -2.12 -9.14 -8.35
C ILE A 175 -2.94 -7.97 -8.93
N GLN A 176 -3.44 -7.10 -8.07
CA GLN A 176 -4.13 -5.87 -8.46
C GLN A 176 -3.20 -4.69 -8.25
N LEU A 177 -3.02 -3.87 -9.28
CA LEU A 177 -2.30 -2.60 -9.20
C LEU A 177 -3.32 -1.45 -9.18
N ASP A 178 -3.32 -0.67 -8.11
CA ASP A 178 -4.27 0.43 -7.91
C ASP A 178 -3.68 1.75 -8.41
N GLU A 179 -4.31 2.34 -9.43
CA GLU A 179 -3.91 3.59 -10.08
C GLU A 179 -5.09 4.57 -10.15
N ALA A 180 -4.84 5.86 -9.92
CA ALA A 180 -5.84 6.94 -9.92
C ALA A 180 -5.30 8.28 -10.46
#